data_AF-A0A8J7Z8P9-F1
#
_entry.id   AF-A0A8J7Z8P9-F1
#
_cell.length_a   1.000
_cell.length_b   1.000
_cell.length_c   1.000
_cell.angle_alpha   90.00
_cell.angle_beta   90.00
_cell.angle_gamma   90.00
#
_symmetry.space_group_name_H-M   'P 1'
#
loop_
_entity.id
_entity.type
_entity.pdbx_description
1 polymer ?
#
loop_
_entity_poly.entity_id
_entity_poly.type
_entity_poly.pdbx_seq_one_letter_code
_entity_poly.pdbx_strand_id
1 'polypeptide(L)'
;MDKIKIKKISFLVICSISFFLMILSTSLHHLKFNRIESKGQKIVFTDDFGNQIFNQYYEGTNGKGVMIFHGYGEDQNSMRGYTIEFNRRGYHVFTTDFFGHGRSSGAFISNESTDDILANQVLLAKNEFKKNTGFNDSEIYMVGHSYGARAILRASLIDTNTVGGLFLIGPAIHLLSKDFFENNWTQSLSSLNPNTNITIISGKLDDICPPEETRALFQKLSNETVFGDRYVFELPNGNQRGILIIDGLSHTYEVNAPYAIKDCVTQIMYLQGGFYPLELPQEILYMQRLRHITWICLPFFMLLTCVFGFLFLENMKTQNQQDNNNKEIITLEIESSLKITNLKRFFVFKTLFAFLSLIVGFLPILLMLIIPINVPLFSLIYPIAIGGYGIIMMILLRYNKMPGIKGNLQFDAINIKKFAVKDIAIVAIVSIIFTTIATYFFNSEWYHIFPGNIRLLWLFALTIFSSVGFYINRTESEIIRQTYPGKLGMQIANYCLFLVPLIIGTISIAASGILFIFFEILHGFLLLLLVQIVGAIINKICKNKTITALLLAFILMFLIIPKGPLVTIF
;
A
#
# COMPACT_ATOMS: atom_id res chain seq x y z
N MET A 1 -43.80 5.73 -14.32
CA MET A 1 -42.56 4.93 -14.18
C MET A 1 -41.36 5.55 -14.89
N ASP A 2 -41.54 6.37 -15.94
CA ASP A 2 -40.43 6.83 -16.80
C ASP A 2 -39.46 7.82 -16.16
N LYS A 3 -39.92 8.70 -15.25
CA LYS A 3 -39.04 9.63 -14.51
C LYS A 3 -38.03 8.93 -13.61
N ILE A 4 -38.35 7.75 -13.08
CA ILE A 4 -37.43 6.95 -12.25
C ILE A 4 -36.41 6.22 -13.14
N LYS A 5 -36.82 5.78 -14.34
CA LYS A 5 -35.94 5.12 -15.32
C LYS A 5 -34.88 6.07 -15.87
N ILE A 6 -35.25 7.31 -16.19
CA ILE A 6 -34.34 8.33 -16.71
C ILE A 6 -33.27 8.71 -15.68
N LYS A 7 -33.65 8.94 -14.41
CA LYS A 7 -32.68 9.25 -13.33
C LYS A 7 -31.65 8.13 -13.11
N LYS A 8 -32.03 6.87 -13.32
CA LYS A 8 -31.14 5.69 -13.16
C LYS A 8 -30.11 5.57 -14.28
N ILE A 9 -30.51 5.81 -15.53
CA ILE A 9 -29.61 5.74 -16.69
C ILE A 9 -28.58 6.87 -16.63
N SER A 10 -29.03 8.10 -16.35
CA SER A 10 -28.13 9.25 -16.24
C SER A 10 -27.06 9.06 -15.16
N PHE A 11 -27.42 8.44 -14.02
CA PHE A 11 -26.47 8.20 -12.93
C PHE A 11 -25.43 7.12 -13.25
N LEU A 12 -25.84 5.99 -13.86
CA LEU A 12 -24.90 4.94 -14.26
C LEU A 12 -23.93 5.45 -15.33
N VAL A 13 -24.41 6.29 -16.24
CA VAL A 13 -23.57 7.01 -17.20
C VAL A 13 -22.59 7.92 -16.47
N ILE A 14 -23.02 8.69 -15.46
CA ILE A 14 -22.11 9.52 -14.65
C ILE A 14 -21.05 8.68 -13.93
N CYS A 15 -21.42 7.62 -13.21
CA CYS A 15 -20.43 6.75 -12.53
C CYS A 15 -19.45 6.11 -13.51
N SER A 16 -19.94 5.65 -14.67
CA SER A 16 -19.10 5.04 -15.70
C SER A 16 -18.15 6.06 -16.32
N ILE A 17 -18.62 7.28 -16.59
CA ILE A 17 -17.79 8.39 -17.05
C ILE A 17 -16.75 8.77 -16.00
N SER A 18 -17.13 8.90 -14.72
CA SER A 18 -16.19 9.22 -13.63
C SER A 18 -15.12 8.15 -13.47
N PHE A 19 -15.52 6.87 -13.48
CA PHE A 19 -14.58 5.75 -13.42
C PHE A 19 -13.68 5.70 -14.65
N PHE A 20 -14.22 5.94 -15.84
CA PHE A 20 -13.44 6.03 -17.07
C PHE A 20 -12.45 7.19 -17.04
N LEU A 21 -12.87 8.39 -16.63
CA LEU A 21 -12.00 9.57 -16.50
C LEU A 21 -10.89 9.33 -15.48
N MET A 22 -11.18 8.61 -14.40
CA MET A 22 -10.20 8.21 -13.39
C MET A 22 -9.18 7.21 -13.94
N ILE A 23 -9.62 6.18 -14.65
CA ILE A 23 -8.72 5.23 -15.34
C ILE A 23 -7.90 5.97 -16.38
N LEU A 24 -8.53 6.84 -17.18
CA LEU A 24 -7.86 7.59 -18.23
C LEU A 24 -6.81 8.53 -17.64
N SER A 25 -7.12 9.29 -16.59
CA SER A 25 -6.17 10.21 -15.96
C SER A 25 -4.97 9.46 -15.37
N THR A 26 -5.20 8.34 -14.68
CA THR A 26 -4.13 7.51 -14.12
C THR A 26 -3.34 6.77 -15.19
N SER A 27 -3.99 6.32 -16.27
CA SER A 27 -3.31 5.69 -17.41
C SER A 27 -2.43 6.70 -18.15
N LEU A 28 -2.91 7.94 -18.37
CA LEU A 28 -2.13 9.01 -18.97
C LEU A 28 -0.94 9.40 -18.09
N HIS A 29 -1.15 9.47 -16.76
CA HIS A 29 -0.07 9.65 -15.78
C HIS A 29 0.97 8.53 -15.93
N HIS A 30 0.54 7.28 -15.86
CA HIS A 30 1.41 6.12 -15.98
C HIS A 30 2.18 6.07 -17.31
N LEU A 31 1.54 6.37 -18.45
CA LEU A 31 2.19 6.43 -19.75
C LEU A 31 3.29 7.51 -19.79
N LYS A 32 3.06 8.67 -19.17
CA LYS A 32 4.07 9.75 -19.08
C LYS A 32 5.26 9.30 -18.23
N PHE A 33 5.03 8.66 -17.10
CA PHE A 33 6.09 8.27 -16.17
C PHE A 33 6.84 6.99 -16.59
N ASN A 34 6.19 6.01 -17.23
CA ASN A 34 6.82 4.75 -17.65
C ASN A 34 7.87 4.91 -18.74
N ARG A 35 7.81 6.02 -19.49
CA ARG A 35 8.81 6.32 -20.51
C ARG A 35 10.23 6.41 -19.91
N ILE A 36 10.35 6.77 -18.64
CA ILE A 36 11.65 6.84 -17.94
C ILE A 36 12.07 5.45 -17.45
N GLU A 37 11.16 4.69 -16.82
CA GLU A 37 11.45 3.33 -16.32
C GLU A 37 11.92 2.37 -17.41
N SER A 38 11.35 2.46 -18.62
CA SER A 38 11.75 1.59 -19.74
C SER A 38 13.21 1.77 -20.18
N LYS A 39 13.88 2.84 -19.73
CA LYS A 39 15.28 3.13 -20.04
C LYS A 39 16.26 2.69 -18.95
N GLY A 40 15.76 2.28 -17.77
CA GLY A 40 16.61 1.91 -16.65
C GLY A 40 17.36 0.60 -16.91
N GLN A 41 18.68 0.61 -16.77
CA GLN A 41 19.51 -0.59 -16.76
C GLN A 41 19.38 -1.30 -15.42
N LYS A 42 19.10 -2.60 -15.44
CA LYS A 42 19.02 -3.42 -14.23
C LYS A 42 20.43 -3.80 -13.78
N ILE A 43 20.72 -3.60 -12.51
CA ILE A 43 21.98 -3.99 -11.87
C ILE A 43 21.65 -4.79 -10.62
N VAL A 44 22.28 -5.95 -10.47
CA VAL A 44 22.09 -6.81 -9.30
C VAL A 44 23.46 -7.16 -8.75
N PHE A 45 23.66 -6.95 -7.45
CA PHE A 45 24.84 -7.41 -6.72
C PHE A 45 24.43 -8.28 -5.54
N THR A 46 25.39 -9.02 -4.99
CA THR A 46 25.18 -9.85 -3.78
C THR A 46 25.78 -9.11 -2.58
N ASP A 47 25.03 -8.96 -1.50
CA ASP A 47 25.57 -8.41 -0.25
C ASP A 47 26.35 -9.45 0.57
N ASP A 48 26.93 -9.02 1.68
CA ASP A 48 27.75 -9.87 2.56
C ASP A 48 26.96 -11.04 3.21
N PHE A 49 25.63 -11.02 3.14
CA PHE A 49 24.73 -12.05 3.67
C PHE A 49 24.17 -12.95 2.58
N GLY A 50 24.64 -12.80 1.33
CA GLY A 50 24.19 -13.61 0.20
C GLY A 50 22.87 -13.14 -0.42
N ASN A 51 22.33 -12.00 -0.01
CA ASN A 51 21.12 -11.44 -0.60
C ASN A 51 21.44 -10.83 -1.96
N GLN A 52 20.65 -11.18 -2.98
CA GLN A 52 20.58 -10.47 -4.25
C GLN A 52 19.88 -9.12 -4.03
N ILE A 53 20.62 -8.04 -4.27
CA ILE A 53 20.16 -6.64 -4.14
C ILE A 53 19.89 -6.09 -5.53
N PHE A 54 18.64 -5.74 -5.77
CA PHE A 54 18.15 -5.22 -7.03
C PHE A 54 18.31 -3.70 -7.09
N ASN A 55 18.85 -3.21 -8.21
CA ASN A 55 19.07 -1.80 -8.46
C ASN A 55 18.63 -1.43 -9.88
N GLN A 56 18.33 -0.15 -10.09
CA GLN A 56 18.17 0.43 -11.42
C GLN A 56 19.07 1.64 -11.60
N TYR A 57 19.75 1.66 -12.74
CA TYR A 57 20.57 2.77 -13.18
C TYR A 57 19.90 3.48 -14.36
N TYR A 58 19.78 4.80 -14.25
CA TYR A 58 19.27 5.68 -15.28
C TYR A 58 20.39 6.62 -15.71
N GLU A 59 20.84 6.47 -16.95
CA GLU A 59 21.89 7.30 -17.52
C GLU A 59 21.44 8.77 -17.65
N GLY A 60 22.35 9.68 -17.31
CA GLY A 60 22.18 11.13 -17.40
C GLY A 60 23.16 11.78 -18.37
N THR A 61 23.26 13.11 -18.31
CA THR A 61 24.12 13.95 -19.15
C THR A 61 24.87 15.06 -18.41
N ASN A 62 24.60 15.30 -17.11
CA ASN A 62 25.12 16.45 -16.37
C ASN A 62 26.43 16.16 -15.59
N GLY A 63 27.04 14.98 -15.80
CA GLY A 63 28.31 14.60 -15.16
C GLY A 63 28.23 14.45 -13.63
N LYS A 64 27.02 14.36 -13.06
CA LYS A 64 26.78 14.17 -11.62
C LYS A 64 25.79 13.04 -11.39
N GLY A 65 25.93 12.38 -10.24
CA GLY A 65 25.15 11.22 -9.86
C GLY A 65 24.24 11.48 -8.66
N VAL A 66 23.05 10.88 -8.65
CA VAL A 66 22.15 10.88 -7.49
C VAL A 66 21.76 9.44 -7.18
N MET A 67 22.06 8.99 -5.97
CA MET A 67 21.62 7.70 -5.45
C MET A 67 20.37 7.90 -4.59
N ILE A 68 19.39 7.01 -4.72
CA ILE A 68 18.10 7.15 -4.06
C ILE A 68 17.74 5.85 -3.31
N PHE A 69 17.39 6.01 -2.04
CA PHE A 69 17.13 4.91 -1.10
C PHE A 69 15.77 5.09 -0.42
N HIS A 70 14.95 4.03 -0.45
CA HIS A 70 13.57 4.05 0.05
C HIS A 70 13.48 3.78 1.56
N GLY A 71 12.31 4.03 2.15
CA GLY A 71 12.01 3.77 3.56
C GLY A 71 11.63 2.31 3.87
N TYR A 72 11.32 2.03 5.13
CA TYR A 72 10.87 0.71 5.54
C TYR A 72 9.47 0.40 5.00
N GLY A 73 9.29 -0.81 4.46
CA GLY A 73 8.06 -1.23 3.79
C GLY A 73 7.84 -0.65 2.39
N GLU A 74 8.78 0.14 1.89
CA GLU A 74 8.74 0.73 0.55
C GLU A 74 9.58 -0.08 -0.46
N ASP A 75 9.70 0.44 -1.67
CA ASP A 75 10.66 0.01 -2.67
C ASP A 75 11.10 1.24 -3.50
N GLN A 76 12.02 1.07 -4.44
CA GLN A 76 12.47 2.16 -5.30
C GLN A 76 11.34 2.88 -6.08
N ASN A 77 10.16 2.27 -6.26
CA ASN A 77 9.04 2.90 -6.96
C ASN A 77 8.33 3.94 -6.08
N SER A 78 8.43 3.86 -4.74
CA SER A 78 7.93 4.93 -3.86
C SER A 78 8.69 6.23 -4.07
N MET A 79 9.99 6.12 -4.38
CA MET A 79 10.91 7.23 -4.62
C MET A 79 10.97 7.66 -6.10
N ARG A 80 10.02 7.20 -6.92
CA ARG A 80 10.02 7.43 -8.37
C ARG A 80 9.95 8.92 -8.73
N GLY A 81 9.23 9.73 -7.96
CA GLY A 81 9.16 11.17 -8.17
C GLY A 81 10.54 11.84 -8.18
N TYR A 82 11.41 11.47 -7.24
CA TYR A 82 12.80 11.93 -7.18
C TYR A 82 13.60 11.44 -8.38
N THR A 83 13.50 10.14 -8.69
CA THR A 83 14.22 9.51 -9.81
C THR A 83 13.96 10.27 -11.12
N ILE A 84 12.69 10.60 -11.35
CA ILE A 84 12.24 11.24 -12.58
C ILE A 84 12.69 12.70 -12.64
N GLU A 85 12.57 13.44 -11.54
CA GLU A 85 12.97 14.84 -11.52
C GLU A 85 14.49 15.02 -11.64
N PHE A 86 15.29 14.14 -11.06
CA PHE A 86 16.74 14.15 -11.24
C PHE A 86 17.14 13.73 -12.66
N ASN A 87 16.65 12.60 -13.16
CA ASN A 87 17.03 12.15 -14.50
C ASN A 87 16.59 13.15 -15.60
N ARG A 88 15.42 13.79 -15.45
CA ARG A 88 14.96 14.85 -16.36
C ARG A 88 15.89 16.06 -16.41
N ARG A 89 16.69 16.29 -15.36
CA ARG A 89 17.71 17.35 -15.28
C ARG A 89 19.10 16.87 -15.69
N GLY A 90 19.19 15.68 -16.28
CA GLY A 90 20.43 15.09 -16.75
C GLY A 90 21.26 14.46 -15.65
N TYR A 91 20.77 14.28 -14.42
CA TYR A 91 21.52 13.49 -13.44
C TYR A 91 21.53 12.02 -13.84
N HIS A 92 22.66 11.38 -13.61
CA HIS A 92 22.71 9.92 -13.54
C HIS A 92 22.00 9.51 -12.25
N VAL A 93 21.05 8.59 -12.30
CA VAL A 93 20.28 8.19 -11.12
C VAL A 93 20.46 6.70 -10.85
N PHE A 94 20.67 6.35 -9.59
CA PHE A 94 20.81 4.96 -9.15
C PHE A 94 19.85 4.69 -8.00
N THR A 95 18.92 3.75 -8.18
CA THR A 95 17.93 3.38 -7.17
C THR A 95 18.18 1.97 -6.66
N THR A 96 17.94 1.74 -5.37
CA THR A 96 18.20 0.44 -4.72
C THR A 96 16.95 -0.05 -4.00
N ASP A 97 16.59 -1.32 -4.19
CA ASP A 97 15.68 -2.02 -3.28
C ASP A 97 16.51 -2.65 -2.15
N PHE A 98 16.28 -2.27 -0.89
CA PHE A 98 16.95 -2.91 0.25
C PHE A 98 16.53 -4.37 0.41
N PHE A 99 17.34 -5.17 1.10
CA PHE A 99 16.97 -6.58 1.38
C PHE A 99 15.60 -6.70 2.05
N GLY A 100 14.85 -7.75 1.69
CA GLY A 100 13.48 -7.96 2.15
C GLY A 100 12.42 -7.04 1.52
N HIS A 101 12.84 -6.05 0.71
CA HIS A 101 11.97 -5.07 0.07
C HIS A 101 11.95 -5.24 -1.45
N GLY A 102 10.88 -4.75 -2.09
CA GLY A 102 10.72 -4.75 -3.54
C GLY A 102 11.12 -6.07 -4.20
N ARG A 103 12.07 -5.97 -5.13
CA ARG A 103 12.61 -7.09 -5.92
C ARG A 103 13.86 -7.72 -5.31
N SER A 104 14.44 -7.11 -4.29
CA SER A 104 15.57 -7.69 -3.56
C SER A 104 15.13 -8.91 -2.77
N SER A 105 16.08 -9.83 -2.61
CA SER A 105 15.88 -11.04 -1.80
C SER A 105 16.13 -10.76 -0.32
N GLY A 106 16.10 -11.81 0.50
CA GLY A 106 16.33 -11.70 1.94
C GLY A 106 15.09 -11.31 2.72
N ALA A 107 15.32 -10.98 3.98
CA ALA A 107 14.30 -10.73 4.98
C ALA A 107 14.75 -9.59 5.87
N PHE A 108 13.90 -8.60 6.06
CA PHE A 108 14.19 -7.53 6.99
C PHE A 108 14.19 -8.07 8.42
N ILE A 109 15.27 -7.74 9.14
CA ILE A 109 15.43 -7.98 10.57
C ILE A 109 15.45 -6.58 11.20
N SER A 110 14.78 -6.36 12.33
CA SER A 110 14.76 -5.06 13.01
C SER A 110 15.62 -5.11 14.27
N ASN A 111 16.94 -5.00 14.12
CA ASN A 111 17.89 -4.95 15.24
C ASN A 111 19.03 -3.95 14.96
N GLU A 112 19.93 -3.73 15.92
CA GLU A 112 21.05 -2.79 15.76
C GLU A 112 21.95 -3.12 14.55
N SER A 113 22.13 -4.41 14.25
CA SER A 113 22.94 -4.83 13.09
C SER A 113 22.32 -4.42 11.76
N THR A 114 21.00 -4.21 11.70
CA THR A 114 20.29 -3.78 10.49
C THR A 114 20.81 -2.46 9.95
N ASP A 115 21.19 -1.52 10.81
CA ASP A 115 21.74 -0.24 10.38
C ASP A 115 23.06 -0.41 9.63
N ASP A 116 23.93 -1.29 10.14
CA ASP A 116 25.21 -1.58 9.52
C ASP A 116 25.03 -2.38 8.22
N ILE A 117 24.06 -3.30 8.17
CA ILE A 117 23.71 -4.04 6.95
C ILE A 117 23.21 -3.08 5.86
N LEU A 118 22.27 -2.21 6.19
CA LEU A 118 21.73 -1.23 5.24
C LEU A 118 22.81 -0.25 4.79
N ALA A 119 23.64 0.24 5.72
CA ALA A 119 24.76 1.11 5.39
C ALA A 119 25.76 0.44 4.46
N ASN A 120 26.07 -0.85 4.68
CA ASN A 120 26.94 -1.61 3.79
C ASN A 120 26.30 -1.78 2.39
N GLN A 121 25.00 -2.02 2.29
CA GLN A 121 24.29 -2.05 1.01
C GLN A 121 24.36 -0.70 0.27
N VAL A 122 24.28 0.43 0.99
CA VAL A 122 24.51 1.76 0.41
C VAL A 122 25.93 1.88 -0.16
N LEU A 123 26.95 1.41 0.57
CA LEU A 123 28.35 1.47 0.12
C LEU A 123 28.60 0.56 -1.10
N LEU A 124 28.07 -0.66 -1.12
CA LEU A 124 28.13 -1.57 -2.25
C LEU A 124 27.43 -0.96 -3.48
N ALA A 125 26.23 -0.41 -3.30
CA ALA A 125 25.52 0.31 -4.36
C ALA A 125 26.32 1.51 -4.87
N LYS A 126 27.00 2.26 -3.99
CA LYS A 126 27.85 3.39 -4.38
C LYS A 126 29.02 2.94 -5.24
N ASN A 127 29.68 1.85 -4.87
CA ASN A 127 30.80 1.29 -5.62
C ASN A 127 30.37 0.82 -7.00
N GLU A 128 29.23 0.13 -7.11
CA GLU A 128 28.65 -0.23 -8.41
C GLU A 128 28.26 1.01 -9.22
N PHE A 129 27.69 2.03 -8.59
CA PHE A 129 27.35 3.26 -9.29
C PHE A 129 28.59 3.96 -9.86
N LYS A 130 29.66 4.11 -9.07
CA LYS A 130 30.96 4.64 -9.50
C LYS A 130 31.56 3.85 -10.65
N LYS A 131 31.49 2.52 -10.59
CA LYS A 131 31.99 1.64 -11.66
C LYS A 131 31.23 1.85 -12.98
N ASN A 132 29.93 2.13 -12.91
CA ASN A 132 29.10 2.37 -14.10
C ASN A 132 29.23 3.79 -14.67
N THR A 133 29.53 4.79 -13.84
CA THR A 133 29.58 6.20 -14.26
C THR A 133 30.98 6.78 -14.41
N GLY A 134 31.98 6.21 -13.73
CA GLY A 134 33.32 6.77 -13.59
C GLY A 134 33.43 7.97 -12.63
N PHE A 135 32.39 8.23 -11.84
CA PHE A 135 32.35 9.40 -10.94
C PHE A 135 33.21 9.23 -9.68
N ASN A 136 33.72 10.36 -9.19
CA ASN A 136 34.29 10.46 -7.85
C ASN A 136 33.19 10.62 -6.80
N ASP A 137 33.52 10.38 -5.52
CA ASP A 137 32.53 10.45 -4.43
C ASP A 137 31.88 11.84 -4.32
N SER A 138 32.67 12.90 -4.46
CA SER A 138 32.19 14.30 -4.42
C SER A 138 31.21 14.66 -5.55
N GLU A 139 31.06 13.81 -6.55
CA GLU A 139 30.17 13.99 -7.70
C GLU A 139 28.85 13.23 -7.54
N ILE A 140 28.73 12.46 -6.45
CA ILE A 140 27.56 11.66 -6.10
C ILE A 140 26.85 12.32 -4.93
N TYR A 141 25.54 12.47 -5.04
CA TYR A 141 24.64 12.90 -3.98
C TYR A 141 23.76 11.73 -3.57
N MET A 142 23.33 11.70 -2.32
CA MET A 142 22.46 10.63 -1.80
C MET A 142 21.17 11.21 -1.25
N VAL A 143 20.06 10.61 -1.65
CA VAL A 143 18.71 10.95 -1.19
C VAL A 143 18.14 9.71 -0.51
N GLY A 144 17.68 9.86 0.72
CA GLY A 144 17.08 8.76 1.48
C GLY A 144 15.80 9.19 2.14
N HIS A 145 14.81 8.29 2.21
CA HIS A 145 13.60 8.48 3.01
C HIS A 145 13.60 7.54 4.22
N SER A 146 13.19 8.00 5.41
CA SER A 146 12.99 7.16 6.60
C SER A 146 14.22 6.30 6.90
N TYR A 147 14.11 4.98 6.85
CA TYR A 147 15.24 4.05 6.98
C TYR A 147 16.32 4.21 5.91
N GLY A 148 15.97 4.62 4.69
CA GLY A 148 16.94 4.96 3.65
C GLY A 148 17.76 6.20 4.01
N ALA A 149 17.14 7.21 4.62
CA ALA A 149 17.85 8.39 5.13
C ALA A 149 18.82 8.01 6.26
N ARG A 150 18.34 7.15 7.17
CA ARG A 150 19.15 6.58 8.25
C ARG A 150 20.35 5.80 7.71
N ALA A 151 20.13 4.94 6.72
CA ALA A 151 21.15 4.11 6.09
C ALA A 151 22.24 4.94 5.42
N ILE A 152 21.89 5.98 4.64
CA ILE A 152 22.90 6.84 4.00
C ILE A 152 23.68 7.68 5.01
N LEU A 153 23.02 8.13 6.09
CA LEU A 153 23.71 8.83 7.16
C LEU A 153 24.70 7.90 7.87
N ARG A 154 24.29 6.67 8.20
CA ARG A 154 25.19 5.67 8.80
C ARG A 154 26.35 5.31 7.87
N ALA A 155 26.08 5.11 6.57
CA ALA A 155 27.11 4.82 5.58
C ALA A 155 28.16 5.93 5.50
N SER A 156 27.76 7.20 5.59
CA SER A 156 28.67 8.35 5.59
C SER A 156 29.52 8.50 6.85
N LEU A 157 29.22 7.76 7.92
CA LEU A 157 30.07 7.66 9.10
C LEU A 157 31.10 6.53 8.98
N ILE A 158 30.79 5.51 8.19
CA ILE A 158 31.68 4.35 7.95
C ILE A 158 32.69 4.72 6.86
N ASP A 159 32.23 5.35 5.78
CA ASP A 159 33.07 5.73 4.66
C ASP A 159 33.51 7.20 4.78
N THR A 160 34.81 7.40 4.93
CA THR A 160 35.41 8.74 5.06
C THR A 160 35.47 9.51 3.74
N ASN A 161 35.15 8.87 2.60
CA ASN A 161 35.09 9.56 1.32
C ASN A 161 33.83 10.42 1.23
N THR A 162 34.04 11.74 1.20
CA THR A 162 32.97 12.74 1.17
C THR A 162 32.17 12.69 -0.13
N VAL A 163 30.88 12.36 -0.01
CA VAL A 163 29.90 12.57 -1.07
C VAL A 163 29.57 14.06 -1.25
N GLY A 164 28.97 14.44 -2.38
CA GLY A 164 28.59 15.83 -2.65
C GLY A 164 27.52 16.37 -1.70
N GLY A 165 26.67 15.51 -1.15
CA GLY A 165 25.69 15.84 -0.12
C GLY A 165 24.69 14.74 0.19
N LEU A 166 24.07 14.84 1.37
CA LEU A 166 23.02 13.95 1.87
C LEU A 166 21.69 14.70 1.98
N PHE A 167 20.62 14.08 1.49
CA PHE A 167 19.26 14.62 1.52
C PHE A 167 18.39 13.62 2.27
N LEU A 168 18.07 13.97 3.51
CA LEU A 168 17.42 13.12 4.49
C LEU A 168 15.95 13.49 4.58
N ILE A 169 15.06 12.66 4.04
CA ILE A 169 13.62 12.89 4.04
C ILE A 169 13.02 12.05 5.18
N GLY A 170 12.35 12.70 6.14
CA GLY A 170 11.79 12.09 7.35
C GLY A 170 12.73 11.08 7.99
N PRO A 171 13.97 11.45 8.35
CA PRO A 171 14.95 10.45 8.75
C PRO A 171 14.52 9.71 10.02
N ALA A 172 14.54 8.37 9.97
CA ALA A 172 14.25 7.48 11.09
C ALA A 172 15.36 7.51 12.15
N ILE A 173 15.56 8.66 12.78
CA ILE A 173 16.59 8.94 13.78
C ILE A 173 15.92 9.57 14.99
N HIS A 174 16.02 8.87 16.12
CA HIS A 174 15.40 9.23 17.38
C HIS A 174 16.50 9.63 18.36
N LEU A 175 16.63 10.93 18.63
CA LEU A 175 17.60 11.49 19.58
C LEU A 175 16.94 11.89 20.90
N LEU A 176 15.64 12.18 20.89
CA LEU A 176 14.88 12.63 22.07
C LEU A 176 14.10 11.49 22.72
N SER A 177 13.53 10.59 21.90
CA SER A 177 12.78 9.43 22.38
C SER A 177 13.72 8.30 22.81
N LYS A 178 13.52 7.79 24.04
CA LYS A 178 14.28 6.64 24.58
C LYS A 178 13.73 5.29 24.12
N ASP A 179 12.53 5.28 23.55
CA ASP A 179 11.76 4.06 23.30
C ASP A 179 12.12 3.38 21.96
N PHE A 180 12.84 4.06 21.07
CA PHE A 180 13.25 3.54 19.77
C PHE A 180 14.76 3.35 19.73
N PHE A 181 15.20 2.09 19.90
CA PHE A 181 16.56 1.58 19.71
C PHE A 181 17.67 2.58 20.11
N GLU A 182 18.20 2.49 21.34
CA GLU A 182 19.43 3.21 21.70
C GLU A 182 20.56 2.76 20.76
N ASN A 183 20.86 3.58 19.76
CA ASN A 183 21.85 3.23 18.74
C ASN A 183 23.13 4.01 18.98
N ASN A 184 24.18 3.31 19.41
CA ASN A 184 25.46 3.91 19.79
C ASN A 184 26.09 4.77 18.67
N TRP A 185 25.81 4.48 17.40
CA TRP A 185 26.42 5.23 16.29
C TRP A 185 25.92 6.67 16.18
N THR A 186 24.68 6.99 16.60
CA THR A 186 24.14 8.36 16.52
C THR A 186 24.90 9.32 17.44
N GLN A 187 25.58 8.80 18.47
CA GLN A 187 26.44 9.57 19.35
C GLN A 187 27.65 10.17 18.62
N SER A 188 28.11 9.52 17.54
CA SER A 188 29.23 9.98 16.71
C SER A 188 28.87 11.11 15.73
N LEU A 189 27.58 11.41 15.58
CA LEU A 189 27.10 12.53 14.79
C LEU A 189 27.57 13.84 15.44
N SER A 190 28.02 14.78 14.63
CA SER A 190 28.42 16.11 15.07
C SER A 190 28.39 17.10 13.91
N SER A 191 28.69 18.36 14.18
CA SER A 191 28.88 19.36 13.13
C SER A 191 29.97 19.01 12.11
N LEU A 192 30.97 18.22 12.51
CA LEU A 192 32.08 17.81 11.65
C LEU A 192 31.93 16.39 11.08
N ASN A 193 30.93 15.63 11.54
CA ASN A 193 30.76 14.24 11.16
C ASN A 193 29.27 13.91 10.95
N PRO A 194 28.82 13.63 9.72
CA PRO A 194 29.63 13.46 8.49
C PRO A 194 30.16 14.76 7.89
N ASN A 195 31.36 14.69 7.29
CA ASN A 195 32.02 15.83 6.63
C ASN A 195 31.53 16.01 5.17
N THR A 196 30.24 16.31 5.00
CA THR A 196 29.58 16.60 3.72
C THR A 196 28.43 17.59 3.93
N ASN A 197 27.79 18.08 2.86
CA ASN A 197 26.55 18.86 2.93
C ASN A 197 25.38 17.98 3.37
N ILE A 198 24.48 18.49 4.21
CA ILE A 198 23.31 17.72 4.69
C ILE A 198 22.07 18.60 4.68
N THR A 199 20.98 18.14 4.06
CA THR A 199 19.67 18.77 4.16
C THR A 199 18.66 17.79 4.70
N ILE A 200 17.91 18.18 5.72
CA ILE A 200 16.84 17.40 6.34
C ILE A 200 15.49 17.96 5.93
N ILE A 201 14.59 17.12 5.41
CA ILE A 201 13.24 17.49 4.99
C ILE A 201 12.27 16.63 5.80
N SER A 202 11.26 17.20 6.45
CA SER A 202 10.26 16.45 7.20
C SER A 202 8.89 17.11 7.12
N GLY A 203 7.83 16.35 7.35
CA GLY A 203 6.46 16.82 7.44
C GLY A 203 6.06 17.21 8.86
N LYS A 204 5.24 18.25 9.00
CA LYS A 204 4.74 18.70 10.32
C LYS A 204 3.75 17.73 10.97
N LEU A 205 3.15 16.84 10.18
CA LEU A 205 2.27 15.77 10.63
C LEU A 205 2.99 14.41 10.62
N ASP A 206 4.33 14.40 10.59
CA ASP A 206 5.10 13.17 10.72
C ASP A 206 4.95 12.61 12.14
N ASP A 207 4.31 11.45 12.25
CA ASP A 207 4.06 10.73 13.49
C ASP A 207 5.09 9.62 13.76
N ILE A 208 5.96 9.34 12.80
CA ILE A 208 7.03 8.33 12.91
C ILE A 208 8.34 9.00 13.26
N CYS A 209 8.68 10.10 12.57
CA CYS A 209 9.87 10.91 12.79
C CYS A 209 9.44 12.36 13.08
N PRO A 210 8.92 12.65 14.28
CA PRO A 210 8.32 13.95 14.57
C PRO A 210 9.27 15.12 14.26
N PRO A 211 8.73 16.30 13.91
CA PRO A 211 9.54 17.48 13.61
C PRO A 211 10.56 17.83 14.69
N GLU A 212 10.27 17.52 15.95
CA GLU A 212 11.16 17.71 17.10
C GLU A 212 12.44 16.86 16.98
N GLU A 213 12.33 15.60 16.54
CA GLU A 213 13.47 14.72 16.27
C GLU A 213 14.30 15.25 15.10
N THR A 214 13.63 15.75 14.05
CA THR A 214 14.29 16.40 12.92
C THR A 214 15.06 17.65 13.35
N ARG A 215 14.50 18.48 14.24
CA ARG A 215 15.19 19.65 14.80
C ARG A 215 16.36 19.25 15.71
N ALA A 216 16.20 18.20 16.53
CA ALA A 216 17.28 17.69 17.36
C ALA A 216 18.45 17.15 16.51
N LEU A 217 18.14 16.43 15.43
CA LEU A 217 19.14 15.96 14.48
C LEU A 217 19.86 17.12 13.79
N PHE A 218 19.11 18.13 13.33
CA PHE A 218 19.70 19.35 12.78
C PHE A 218 20.65 20.00 13.77
N GLN A 219 20.23 20.19 15.03
CA GLN A 219 21.05 20.80 16.08
C GLN A 219 22.32 19.98 16.34
N LYS A 220 22.22 18.64 16.38
CA LYS A 220 23.38 17.76 16.54
C LYS A 220 24.37 17.90 15.38
N LEU A 221 23.87 18.06 14.15
CA LEU A 221 24.68 18.17 12.93
C LEU A 221 25.16 19.58 12.60
N SER A 222 24.69 20.62 13.29
CA SER A 222 25.04 22.02 13.02
C SER A 222 25.63 22.75 14.22
N ASN A 223 25.38 22.26 15.44
CA ASN A 223 25.50 22.99 16.71
C ASN A 223 24.59 24.23 16.81
N GLU A 224 23.58 24.36 15.94
CA GLU A 224 22.66 25.50 15.90
C GLU A 224 21.23 25.12 16.27
N THR A 225 20.53 26.02 16.95
CA THR A 225 19.10 25.85 17.28
C THR A 225 18.22 26.56 16.27
N VAL A 226 17.19 25.88 15.77
CA VAL A 226 16.31 26.41 14.71
C VAL A 226 14.93 26.78 15.25
N PHE A 227 14.52 28.03 15.04
CA PHE A 227 13.20 28.55 15.45
C PHE A 227 12.15 28.58 14.34
N GLY A 228 12.49 28.25 13.09
CA GLY A 228 11.59 28.30 11.93
C GLY A 228 11.44 26.97 11.19
N ASP A 229 10.59 26.96 10.16
CA ASP A 229 10.30 25.76 9.36
C ASP A 229 11.22 25.62 8.14
N ARG A 230 12.07 26.61 7.85
CA ARG A 230 13.16 26.50 6.87
C ARG A 230 14.38 27.24 7.38
N TYR A 231 15.54 26.60 7.34
CA TYR A 231 16.81 27.22 7.73
C TYR A 231 17.98 26.54 7.02
N VAL A 232 19.01 27.32 6.67
CA VAL A 232 20.27 26.82 6.11
C VAL A 232 21.40 27.49 6.88
N PHE A 233 22.33 26.68 7.37
CA PHE A 233 23.51 27.11 8.10
C PHE A 233 24.77 26.65 7.38
N GLU A 234 25.74 27.54 7.21
CA GLU A 234 27.05 27.22 6.65
C GLU A 234 28.05 27.01 7.78
N LEU A 235 28.67 25.82 7.79
CA LEU A 235 29.69 25.46 8.76
C LEU A 235 31.04 26.13 8.43
N PRO A 236 31.97 26.25 9.40
CA PRO A 236 33.28 26.83 9.16
C PRO A 236 34.13 26.14 8.07
N ASN A 237 33.84 24.87 7.77
CA ASN A 237 34.49 24.11 6.70
C ASN A 237 33.81 24.28 5.32
N GLY A 238 32.83 25.18 5.20
CA GLY A 238 32.07 25.46 3.98
C GLY A 238 30.92 24.48 3.69
N ASN A 239 30.77 23.42 4.49
CA ASN A 239 29.64 22.50 4.33
C ASN A 239 28.35 23.13 4.84
N GLN A 240 27.24 22.83 4.17
CA GLN A 240 25.92 23.36 4.54
C GLN A 240 25.11 22.35 5.36
N ARG A 241 24.28 22.87 6.25
CA ARG A 241 23.25 22.17 7.02
C ARG A 241 21.90 22.83 6.73
N GLY A 242 21.02 22.12 6.05
CA GLY A 242 19.66 22.57 5.74
C GLY A 242 18.61 21.83 6.56
N ILE A 243 17.52 22.52 6.88
CA ILE A 243 16.28 21.94 7.41
C ILE A 243 15.08 22.56 6.71
N LEU A 244 14.11 21.72 6.38
CA LEU A 244 12.79 22.09 5.86
C LEU A 244 11.71 21.24 6.55
N ILE A 245 10.75 21.90 7.21
CA ILE A 245 9.55 21.30 7.77
C ILE A 245 8.35 21.77 6.96
N ILE A 246 7.57 20.84 6.42
CA ILE A 246 6.48 21.12 5.49
C ILE A 246 5.13 20.99 6.21
N ASP A 247 4.33 22.05 6.21
CA ASP A 247 2.97 22.05 6.78
C ASP A 247 2.06 21.02 6.09
N GLY A 248 1.27 20.30 6.89
CA GLY A 248 0.24 19.37 6.39
C GLY A 248 0.77 18.09 5.74
N LEU A 249 2.07 17.85 5.81
CA LEU A 249 2.71 16.65 5.28
C LEU A 249 2.92 15.62 6.39
N SER A 250 2.54 14.36 6.15
CA SER A 250 2.82 13.23 7.04
C SER A 250 3.89 12.32 6.43
N HIS A 251 4.50 11.47 7.26
CA HIS A 251 5.65 10.61 6.92
C HIS A 251 5.51 9.91 5.56
N THR A 252 4.43 9.15 5.37
CA THR A 252 4.19 8.33 4.17
C THR A 252 4.09 9.11 2.87
N TYR A 253 3.74 10.40 2.95
CA TYR A 253 3.57 11.24 1.77
C TYR A 253 4.79 12.05 1.43
N GLU A 254 5.83 12.06 2.26
CA GLU A 254 7.04 12.84 2.01
C GLU A 254 7.70 12.44 0.69
N VAL A 255 7.77 11.14 0.42
CA VAL A 255 8.33 10.58 -0.83
C VAL A 255 7.61 11.03 -2.09
N ASN A 256 6.35 11.44 -1.94
CA ASN A 256 5.46 11.83 -3.01
C ASN A 256 5.13 13.33 -2.99
N ALA A 257 5.68 14.08 -2.03
CA ALA A 257 5.38 15.48 -1.82
C ALA A 257 6.15 16.34 -2.83
N PRO A 258 5.47 17.07 -3.73
CA PRO A 258 6.16 17.84 -4.76
C PRO A 258 7.03 18.96 -4.20
N TYR A 259 6.65 19.52 -3.05
CA TYR A 259 7.49 20.49 -2.33
C TYR A 259 8.77 19.86 -1.78
N ALA A 260 8.72 18.62 -1.26
CA ALA A 260 9.90 17.90 -0.80
C ALA A 260 10.82 17.52 -1.96
N ILE A 261 10.25 17.00 -3.07
CA ILE A 261 11.00 16.68 -4.30
C ILE A 261 11.66 17.94 -4.86
N LYS A 262 10.89 19.02 -5.01
CA LYS A 262 11.41 20.30 -5.49
C LYS A 262 12.58 20.77 -4.65
N ASP A 263 12.41 20.82 -3.33
CA ASP A 263 13.42 21.38 -2.47
C ASP A 263 14.69 20.55 -2.51
N CYS A 264 14.58 19.22 -2.43
CA CYS A 264 15.70 18.31 -2.60
C CYS A 264 16.47 18.58 -3.91
N VAL A 265 15.76 18.67 -5.04
CA VAL A 265 16.38 18.96 -6.34
C VAL A 265 17.02 20.35 -6.38
N THR A 266 16.32 21.38 -5.91
CA THR A 266 16.82 22.76 -5.89
C THR A 266 18.08 22.89 -5.03
N GLN A 267 18.12 22.23 -3.87
CA GLN A 267 19.27 22.27 -2.97
C GLN A 267 20.49 21.57 -3.58
N ILE A 268 20.33 20.41 -4.24
CA ILE A 268 21.45 19.77 -4.98
C ILE A 268 21.99 20.69 -6.06
N MET A 269 21.12 21.34 -6.83
CA MET A 269 21.55 22.27 -7.88
C MET A 269 22.27 23.50 -7.31
N TYR A 270 21.80 24.02 -6.18
CA TYR A 270 22.44 25.14 -5.49
C TYR A 270 23.85 24.80 -5.02
N LEU A 271 24.05 23.61 -4.42
CA LEU A 271 25.38 23.12 -4.02
C LEU A 271 26.35 22.95 -5.20
N GLN A 272 25.85 22.90 -6.43
CA GLN A 272 26.65 22.82 -7.65
C GLN A 272 26.98 24.19 -8.26
N GLY A 273 26.63 25.28 -7.58
CA GLY A 273 26.77 26.64 -8.09
C GLY A 273 25.72 27.00 -9.16
N GLY A 274 24.69 26.18 -9.34
CA GLY A 274 23.59 26.46 -10.25
C GLY A 274 22.61 27.47 -9.65
N PHE A 275 22.21 28.47 -10.45
CA PHE A 275 21.06 29.32 -10.12
C PHE A 275 19.81 28.75 -10.79
N TYR A 276 18.81 28.36 -10.01
CA TYR A 276 17.54 27.92 -10.55
C TYR A 276 16.40 28.75 -9.97
N PRO A 277 15.46 29.24 -10.82
CA PRO A 277 14.29 29.92 -10.30
C PRO A 277 13.54 28.97 -9.36
N LEU A 278 13.17 29.49 -8.19
CA LEU A 278 12.41 28.82 -7.15
C LEU A 278 11.00 28.37 -7.60
N GLU A 279 10.66 28.42 -8.89
CA GLU A 279 9.35 27.99 -9.37
C GLU A 279 9.38 26.52 -9.76
N LEU A 280 8.44 25.75 -9.19
CA LEU A 280 8.19 24.40 -9.68
C LEU A 280 7.74 24.52 -11.14
N PRO A 281 8.26 23.68 -12.06
CA PRO A 281 7.62 23.51 -13.35
C PRO A 281 6.11 23.40 -13.15
N GLN A 282 5.33 24.24 -13.84
CA GLN A 282 3.87 24.30 -13.70
C GLN A 282 3.22 22.91 -13.85
N GLU A 283 3.85 22.04 -14.65
CA GLU A 283 3.46 20.63 -14.80
C GLU A 283 3.43 19.86 -13.48
N ILE A 284 4.40 20.05 -12.59
CA ILE A 284 4.49 19.32 -11.32
C ILE A 284 3.40 19.80 -10.36
N LEU A 285 3.19 21.11 -10.26
CA LEU A 285 2.10 21.70 -9.48
C LEU A 285 0.72 21.26 -10.00
N TYR A 286 0.56 21.19 -11.33
CA TYR A 286 -0.66 20.69 -11.95
C TYR A 286 -0.89 19.21 -11.61
N MET A 287 0.13 18.37 -11.74
CA MET A 287 0.05 16.96 -11.38
C MET A 287 -0.26 16.76 -9.90
N GLN A 288 0.28 17.61 -9.03
CA GLN A 288 -0.04 17.61 -7.60
C GLN A 288 -1.51 17.92 -7.33
N ARG A 289 -2.05 18.98 -7.95
CA ARG A 289 -3.46 19.34 -7.79
C ARG A 289 -4.35 18.25 -8.33
N LEU A 290 -4.03 17.70 -9.50
CA LEU A 290 -4.76 16.60 -10.09
C LEU A 290 -4.72 15.37 -9.16
N ARG A 291 -3.56 15.09 -8.56
CA ARG A 291 -3.37 14.07 -7.54
C ARG A 291 -4.26 14.34 -6.33
N HIS A 292 -4.18 15.47 -5.65
CA HIS A 292 -5.04 15.78 -4.51
C HIS A 292 -6.53 15.72 -4.84
N ILE A 293 -6.93 16.20 -6.02
CA ILE A 293 -8.30 16.07 -6.51
C ILE A 293 -8.66 14.58 -6.65
N THR A 294 -7.82 13.75 -7.27
CA THR A 294 -8.05 12.30 -7.32
C THR A 294 -8.07 11.67 -5.93
N TRP A 295 -7.24 12.10 -4.98
CA TRP A 295 -7.22 11.64 -3.60
C TRP A 295 -8.52 11.93 -2.84
N ILE A 296 -9.12 13.09 -3.06
CA ILE A 296 -10.38 13.48 -2.41
C ILE A 296 -11.56 12.84 -3.13
N CYS A 297 -11.53 12.89 -4.47
CA CYS A 297 -12.61 12.41 -5.31
C CYS A 297 -12.70 10.88 -5.30
N LEU A 298 -11.59 10.14 -5.28
CA LEU A 298 -11.58 8.68 -5.38
C LEU A 298 -12.33 8.01 -4.23
N PRO A 299 -12.01 8.24 -2.94
CA PRO A 299 -12.74 7.63 -1.82
C PRO A 299 -14.23 7.98 -1.88
N PHE A 300 -14.55 9.23 -2.22
CA PHE A 300 -15.92 9.69 -2.38
C PHE A 300 -16.65 8.98 -3.53
N PHE A 301 -16.03 8.87 -4.71
CA PHE A 301 -16.59 8.15 -5.85
C PHE A 301 -16.68 6.66 -5.63
N MET A 302 -15.72 6.05 -4.92
CA MET A 302 -15.77 4.65 -4.53
C MET A 302 -16.92 4.42 -3.57
N LEU A 303 -17.08 5.26 -2.55
CA LEU A 303 -18.21 5.21 -1.62
C LEU A 303 -19.55 5.34 -2.37
N LEU A 304 -19.67 6.32 -3.27
CA LEU A 304 -20.85 6.48 -4.13
C LEU A 304 -21.08 5.22 -4.99
N THR A 305 -20.06 4.74 -5.69
CA THR A 305 -20.15 3.54 -6.53
C THR A 305 -20.57 2.31 -5.70
N CYS A 306 -20.24 2.26 -4.43
CA CYS A 306 -20.63 1.16 -3.55
C CYS A 306 -22.08 1.25 -3.11
N VAL A 307 -22.47 2.39 -2.55
CA VAL A 307 -23.85 2.63 -2.12
C VAL A 307 -24.78 2.42 -3.32
N PHE A 308 -24.43 2.97 -4.46
CA PHE A 308 -25.30 2.98 -5.64
C PHE A 308 -25.14 1.76 -6.54
N GLY A 309 -23.94 1.20 -6.70
CA GLY A 309 -23.71 -0.06 -7.41
C GLY A 309 -24.45 -1.20 -6.73
N PHE A 310 -24.49 -1.20 -5.40
CA PHE A 310 -25.28 -2.15 -4.62
C PHE A 310 -26.79 -1.94 -4.85
N LEU A 311 -27.28 -0.70 -4.78
CA LEU A 311 -28.67 -0.35 -5.11
C LEU A 311 -29.06 -0.72 -6.55
N PHE A 312 -28.14 -0.60 -7.49
CA PHE A 312 -28.35 -0.93 -8.90
C PHE A 312 -28.47 -2.45 -9.10
N LEU A 313 -27.57 -3.22 -8.51
CA LEU A 313 -27.59 -4.68 -8.56
C LEU A 313 -28.85 -5.26 -7.89
N GLU A 314 -29.34 -4.62 -6.83
CA GLU A 314 -30.59 -5.00 -6.18
C GLU A 314 -31.80 -4.76 -7.10
N ASN A 315 -31.88 -3.59 -7.75
CA ASN A 315 -32.98 -3.24 -8.63
C ASN A 315 -33.08 -4.12 -9.90
N MET A 316 -31.95 -4.56 -10.48
CA MET A 316 -31.99 -5.44 -11.66
C MET A 316 -32.64 -6.80 -11.37
N LYS A 317 -32.56 -7.30 -10.13
CA LYS A 317 -33.18 -8.58 -9.76
C LYS A 317 -34.69 -8.44 -9.60
N THR A 318 -35.17 -7.33 -9.06
CA THR A 318 -36.61 -7.10 -8.85
C THR A 318 -37.37 -7.05 -10.18
N GLN A 319 -36.77 -6.47 -11.23
CA GLN A 319 -37.38 -6.45 -12.57
C GLN A 319 -37.43 -7.84 -13.20
N ASN A 320 -36.33 -8.61 -13.18
CA ASN A 320 -36.34 -9.98 -13.71
C ASN A 320 -37.26 -10.94 -12.93
N GLN A 321 -37.46 -10.73 -11.62
CA GLN A 321 -38.40 -11.52 -10.82
C GLN A 321 -39.86 -11.14 -11.11
N GLN A 322 -40.19 -9.87 -11.34
CA GLN A 322 -41.54 -9.50 -11.76
C GLN A 322 -41.88 -10.03 -13.17
N ASP A 323 -40.92 -10.04 -14.09
CA ASP A 323 -41.14 -10.57 -15.44
C ASP A 323 -41.25 -12.11 -15.46
N ASN A 324 -40.56 -12.82 -14.55
CA ASN A 324 -40.63 -14.28 -14.45
C ASN A 324 -41.74 -14.81 -13.53
N ASN A 325 -42.28 -14.00 -12.60
CA ASN A 325 -43.40 -14.40 -11.74
C ASN A 325 -44.70 -14.69 -12.52
N ASN A 326 -44.78 -14.32 -13.80
CA ASN A 326 -45.87 -14.72 -14.69
C ASN A 326 -45.65 -16.08 -15.39
N LYS A 327 -44.51 -16.76 -15.24
CA LYS A 327 -44.25 -18.04 -15.94
C LYS A 327 -43.80 -19.23 -15.09
N GLU A 328 -43.18 -19.07 -13.92
CA GLU A 328 -42.66 -20.22 -13.14
C GLU A 328 -42.74 -20.00 -11.62
N ILE A 329 -43.96 -19.92 -11.07
CA ILE A 329 -44.21 -20.14 -9.62
C ILE A 329 -44.12 -21.65 -9.27
N ILE A 330 -43.68 -22.48 -10.21
CA ILE A 330 -43.42 -23.91 -10.04
C ILE A 330 -41.98 -24.11 -9.52
N THR A 331 -41.86 -24.21 -8.18
CA THR A 331 -40.98 -25.17 -7.48
C THR A 331 -39.52 -25.29 -7.95
N LEU A 332 -38.77 -24.19 -7.91
CA LEU A 332 -37.41 -24.26 -7.40
C LEU A 332 -37.42 -23.69 -5.99
N GLU A 333 -37.99 -24.47 -5.06
CA GLU A 333 -37.52 -24.48 -3.67
C GLU A 333 -36.03 -24.80 -3.74
N ILE A 334 -35.22 -23.77 -3.93
CA ILE A 334 -33.82 -23.82 -3.56
C ILE A 334 -33.90 -23.98 -2.05
N GLU A 335 -33.90 -25.23 -1.59
CA GLU A 335 -33.66 -25.63 -0.21
C GLU A 335 -32.25 -25.15 0.14
N SER A 336 -32.09 -23.83 0.33
CA SER A 336 -31.08 -23.39 1.26
C SER A 336 -31.53 -23.94 2.60
N SER A 337 -30.83 -24.97 3.04
CA SER A 337 -31.02 -25.56 4.37
C SER A 337 -30.98 -24.51 5.48
N LEU A 338 -30.36 -23.35 5.21
CA LEU A 338 -30.14 -22.24 6.13
C LEU A 338 -31.25 -21.18 6.06
N LYS A 339 -31.93 -20.94 7.19
CA LYS A 339 -32.94 -19.88 7.35
C LYS A 339 -32.68 -19.04 8.59
N ILE A 340 -32.74 -17.71 8.49
CA ILE A 340 -32.67 -16.83 9.67
C ILE A 340 -34.01 -16.88 10.40
N THR A 341 -34.00 -17.36 11.64
CA THR A 341 -35.18 -17.39 12.51
C THR A 341 -35.28 -16.20 13.44
N ASN A 342 -34.14 -15.56 13.76
CA ASN A 342 -34.11 -14.37 14.61
C ASN A 342 -32.95 -13.47 14.20
N LEU A 343 -33.25 -12.41 13.45
CA LEU A 343 -32.25 -11.49 12.90
C LEU A 343 -31.44 -10.77 13.99
N LYS A 344 -32.11 -10.27 15.05
CA LYS A 344 -31.42 -9.57 16.14
C LYS A 344 -30.39 -10.48 16.80
N ARG A 345 -30.80 -11.72 17.10
CA ARG A 345 -29.90 -12.71 17.70
C ARG A 345 -28.75 -13.06 16.75
N PHE A 346 -29.03 -13.24 15.47
CA PHE A 346 -27.99 -13.49 14.46
C PHE A 346 -26.94 -12.38 14.43
N PHE A 347 -27.35 -11.11 14.36
CA PHE A 347 -26.42 -9.99 14.31
C PHE A 347 -25.63 -9.80 15.61
N VAL A 348 -26.26 -9.90 16.79
CA VAL A 348 -25.54 -9.78 18.07
C VAL A 348 -24.45 -10.84 18.20
N PHE A 349 -24.76 -12.10 17.91
CA PHE A 349 -23.79 -13.18 17.99
C PHE A 349 -22.74 -13.11 16.89
N LYS A 350 -23.11 -12.65 15.67
CA LYS A 350 -22.15 -12.41 14.60
C LYS A 350 -21.10 -11.38 15.01
N THR A 351 -21.51 -10.27 15.63
CA THR A 351 -20.58 -9.27 16.19
C THR A 351 -19.66 -9.89 17.23
N LEU A 352 -20.21 -10.67 18.17
CA LEU A 352 -19.42 -11.32 19.21
C LEU A 352 -18.38 -12.29 18.61
N PHE A 353 -18.77 -13.12 17.65
CA PHE A 353 -17.88 -14.07 17.01
C PHE A 353 -16.85 -13.41 16.09
N ALA A 354 -17.15 -12.23 15.55
CA ALA A 354 -16.17 -11.43 14.82
C ALA A 354 -14.97 -11.05 15.73
N PHE A 355 -15.17 -10.82 17.03
CA PHE A 355 -14.04 -10.61 17.95
C PHE A 355 -13.19 -11.87 18.14
N LEU A 356 -13.84 -13.02 18.35
CA LEU A 356 -13.16 -14.30 18.49
C LEU A 356 -12.37 -14.66 17.20
N SER A 357 -12.81 -14.09 16.07
CA SER A 357 -12.19 -14.33 14.77
C SER A 357 -10.80 -13.74 14.63
N LEU A 358 -10.45 -12.71 15.41
CA LEU A 358 -9.07 -12.24 15.49
C LEU A 358 -8.17 -13.34 16.07
N ILE A 359 -8.57 -13.97 17.17
CA ILE A 359 -7.81 -15.05 17.83
C ILE A 359 -7.63 -16.24 16.87
N VAL A 360 -8.70 -16.68 16.20
CA VAL A 360 -8.62 -17.77 15.21
C VAL A 360 -7.81 -17.35 13.98
N GLY A 361 -7.89 -16.09 13.57
CA GLY A 361 -7.10 -15.53 12.49
C GLY A 361 -5.60 -15.56 12.76
N PHE A 362 -5.19 -15.34 14.02
CA PHE A 362 -3.80 -15.39 14.45
C PHE A 362 -3.23 -16.81 14.47
N LEU A 363 -4.02 -17.86 14.74
CA LEU A 363 -3.50 -19.21 14.94
C LEU A 363 -2.76 -19.79 13.71
N PRO A 364 -3.30 -19.75 12.48
CA PRO A 364 -2.58 -20.16 11.28
C PRO A 364 -1.31 -19.35 11.04
N ILE A 365 -1.32 -18.07 11.42
CA ILE A 365 -0.15 -17.21 11.29
C ILE A 365 0.92 -17.61 12.28
N LEU A 366 0.57 -17.87 13.55
CA LEU A 366 1.50 -18.41 14.54
C LEU A 366 2.15 -19.70 14.05
N LEU A 367 1.38 -20.59 13.42
CA LEU A 367 1.93 -21.80 12.80
C LEU A 367 2.87 -21.48 11.63
N MET A 368 2.54 -20.45 10.86
CA MET A 368 3.38 -19.98 9.77
C MET A 368 4.65 -19.27 10.26
N LEU A 369 4.66 -18.69 11.46
CA LEU A 369 5.87 -18.10 12.08
C LEU A 369 6.92 -19.16 12.45
N ILE A 370 6.50 -20.42 12.63
CA ILE A 370 7.40 -21.54 12.92
C ILE A 370 8.15 -21.98 11.65
N ILE A 371 7.60 -21.65 10.47
CA ILE A 371 8.25 -21.96 9.20
C ILE A 371 9.24 -20.82 8.92
N PRO A 372 10.53 -21.11 8.62
CA PRO A 372 11.55 -20.10 8.35
C PRO A 372 11.36 -19.46 6.97
N ILE A 373 10.17 -18.90 6.74
CA ILE A 373 9.77 -18.18 5.54
C ILE A 373 9.40 -16.78 5.99
N ASN A 374 10.09 -15.80 5.44
CA ASN A 374 9.88 -14.38 5.72
C ASN A 374 8.42 -14.00 5.49
N VAL A 375 7.81 -13.25 6.40
CA VAL A 375 6.35 -13.03 6.45
C VAL A 375 6.01 -11.58 6.09
N PRO A 376 4.97 -11.31 5.26
CA PRO A 376 4.50 -9.95 4.97
C PRO A 376 3.62 -9.42 6.11
N LEU A 377 4.24 -9.10 7.25
CA LEU A 377 3.56 -8.89 8.54
C LEU A 377 2.39 -7.90 8.48
N PHE A 378 2.58 -6.71 7.89
CA PHE A 378 1.52 -5.69 7.83
C PHE A 378 0.35 -6.08 6.93
N SER A 379 0.61 -6.87 5.89
CA SER A 379 -0.44 -7.38 5.01
C SER A 379 -1.32 -8.43 5.69
N LEU A 380 -0.91 -8.97 6.85
CA LEU A 380 -1.65 -10.01 7.56
C LEU A 380 -2.92 -9.51 8.25
N ILE A 381 -3.09 -8.21 8.48
CA ILE A 381 -4.28 -7.68 9.17
C ILE A 381 -5.59 -8.07 8.47
N TYR A 382 -5.60 -8.06 7.13
CA TYR A 382 -6.76 -8.43 6.32
C TYR A 382 -7.07 -9.92 6.35
N PRO A 383 -6.13 -10.84 6.03
CA PRO A 383 -6.40 -12.27 6.13
C PRO A 383 -6.75 -12.69 7.55
N ILE A 384 -6.13 -12.13 8.60
CA ILE A 384 -6.51 -12.40 10.02
C ILE A 384 -7.99 -12.12 10.21
N ALA A 385 -8.43 -10.91 9.87
CA ALA A 385 -9.81 -10.50 10.07
C ALA A 385 -10.78 -11.31 9.21
N ILE A 386 -10.52 -11.40 7.90
CA ILE A 386 -11.42 -12.00 6.91
C ILE A 386 -11.41 -13.53 7.01
N GLY A 387 -10.24 -14.14 6.96
CA GLY A 387 -10.06 -15.59 7.02
C GLY A 387 -10.45 -16.16 8.38
N GLY A 388 -10.02 -15.51 9.47
CA GLY A 388 -10.43 -15.86 10.83
C GLY A 388 -11.95 -15.83 11.00
N TYR A 389 -12.61 -14.76 10.50
CA TYR A 389 -14.08 -14.66 10.49
C TYR A 389 -14.70 -15.82 9.72
N GLY A 390 -14.18 -16.10 8.52
CA GLY A 390 -14.63 -17.18 7.68
C GLY A 390 -14.61 -18.53 8.39
N ILE A 391 -13.49 -18.89 9.02
CA ILE A 391 -13.34 -20.19 9.67
C ILE A 391 -14.32 -20.36 10.83
N ILE A 392 -14.43 -19.37 11.72
CA ILE A 392 -15.35 -19.46 12.85
C ILE A 392 -16.79 -19.63 12.37
N MET A 393 -17.21 -18.77 11.46
CA MET A 393 -18.59 -18.78 10.97
C MET A 393 -18.89 -20.03 10.16
N MET A 394 -17.91 -20.54 9.41
CA MET A 394 -18.02 -21.82 8.72
C MET A 394 -18.27 -22.97 9.69
N ILE A 395 -17.52 -23.05 10.79
CA ILE A 395 -17.72 -24.07 11.84
C ILE A 395 -19.11 -23.92 12.45
N LEU A 396 -19.49 -22.71 12.87
CA LEU A 396 -20.79 -22.45 13.51
C LEU A 396 -21.98 -22.78 12.61
N LEU A 397 -21.91 -22.42 11.33
CA LEU A 397 -22.96 -22.70 10.35
C LEU A 397 -23.00 -24.17 9.93
N ARG A 398 -21.85 -24.85 9.83
CA ARG A 398 -21.79 -26.28 9.49
C ARG A 398 -22.41 -27.15 10.58
N TYR A 399 -22.19 -26.80 11.85
CA TYR A 399 -22.70 -27.54 13.01
C TYR A 399 -24.01 -26.99 13.60
N ASN A 400 -24.69 -26.06 12.90
CA ASN A 400 -25.95 -25.44 13.34
C ASN A 400 -25.87 -24.85 14.77
N LYS A 401 -24.71 -24.26 15.08
CA LYS A 401 -24.44 -23.59 16.36
C LYS A 401 -24.62 -22.08 16.27
N MET A 402 -24.81 -21.53 15.06
CA MET A 402 -24.98 -20.08 14.87
C MET A 402 -26.35 -19.60 15.39
N PRO A 403 -26.40 -18.79 16.46
CA PRO A 403 -27.67 -18.37 17.03
C PRO A 403 -28.49 -17.51 16.08
N GLY A 404 -29.79 -17.79 15.98
CA GLY A 404 -30.70 -17.07 15.08
C GLY A 404 -30.74 -17.59 13.64
N ILE A 405 -29.99 -18.65 13.33
CA ILE A 405 -30.08 -19.41 12.07
C ILE A 405 -30.51 -20.85 12.40
N LYS A 406 -31.33 -21.45 11.53
CA LYS A 406 -31.62 -22.89 11.51
C LYS A 406 -31.05 -23.49 10.25
N GLY A 407 -30.47 -24.67 10.38
CA GLY A 407 -29.94 -25.48 9.28
C GLY A 407 -28.43 -25.62 9.30
N ASN A 408 -27.91 -26.39 8.35
CA ASN A 408 -26.48 -26.67 8.26
C ASN A 408 -25.94 -26.17 6.94
N LEU A 409 -24.78 -25.49 6.98
CA LEU A 409 -24.07 -25.12 5.76
C LEU A 409 -23.62 -26.38 5.03
N GLN A 410 -24.13 -26.55 3.81
CA GLN A 410 -23.61 -27.52 2.86
C GLN A 410 -22.61 -26.81 1.94
N PHE A 411 -21.49 -27.46 1.66
CA PHE A 411 -20.56 -26.96 0.67
C PHE A 411 -21.04 -27.40 -0.70
N ASP A 412 -21.19 -26.44 -1.59
CA ASP A 412 -21.28 -26.74 -3.00
C ASP A 412 -19.94 -27.37 -3.40
N ALA A 413 -19.92 -28.69 -3.63
CA ALA A 413 -18.78 -29.32 -4.27
C ALA A 413 -18.46 -28.51 -5.53
N ILE A 414 -17.20 -28.10 -5.71
CA ILE A 414 -16.79 -27.33 -6.89
C ILE A 414 -16.99 -28.22 -8.11
N ASN A 415 -18.17 -28.11 -8.72
CA ASN A 415 -18.50 -28.89 -9.90
C ASN A 415 -17.94 -28.15 -11.11
N ILE A 416 -16.63 -28.32 -11.34
CA ILE A 416 -15.90 -27.69 -12.45
C ILE A 416 -16.58 -28.03 -13.79
N LYS A 417 -17.18 -29.22 -13.92
CA LYS A 417 -17.85 -29.66 -15.14
C LYS A 417 -19.09 -28.84 -15.51
N LYS A 418 -19.70 -28.13 -14.56
CA LYS A 418 -20.88 -27.27 -14.82
C LYS A 418 -20.53 -25.92 -15.44
N PHE A 419 -19.26 -25.54 -15.46
CA PHE A 419 -18.87 -24.27 -16.05
C PHE A 419 -18.70 -24.43 -17.55
N ALA A 420 -19.42 -23.61 -18.32
CA ALA A 420 -19.04 -23.43 -19.70
C ALA A 420 -17.63 -22.82 -19.73
N VAL A 421 -16.77 -23.33 -20.61
CA VAL A 421 -15.43 -22.77 -20.86
C VAL A 421 -15.50 -21.25 -21.08
N LYS A 422 -16.58 -20.79 -21.72
CA LYS A 422 -16.89 -19.36 -21.93
C LYS A 422 -17.00 -18.56 -20.63
N ASP A 423 -17.63 -19.10 -19.58
CA ASP A 423 -17.82 -18.38 -18.31
C ASP A 423 -16.48 -18.25 -17.57
N ILE A 424 -15.67 -19.31 -17.57
CA ILE A 424 -14.31 -19.28 -17.03
C ILE A 424 -13.46 -18.24 -17.77
N ALA A 425 -13.53 -18.23 -19.11
CA ALA A 425 -12.80 -17.27 -19.93
C ALA A 425 -13.22 -15.83 -19.65
N ILE A 426 -14.52 -15.53 -19.57
CA ILE A 426 -15.03 -14.19 -19.26
C ILE A 426 -14.53 -13.75 -17.88
N VAL A 427 -14.59 -14.63 -16.89
CA VAL A 427 -14.19 -14.33 -15.52
C VAL A 427 -12.68 -14.06 -15.44
N ALA A 428 -11.88 -14.89 -16.10
CA ALA A 428 -10.45 -14.68 -16.23
C ALA A 428 -10.16 -13.32 -16.90
N ILE A 429 -10.86 -12.99 -17.99
CA ILE A 429 -10.71 -11.70 -18.68
C ILE A 429 -11.08 -10.54 -17.76
N VAL A 430 -12.21 -10.60 -17.05
CA VAL A 430 -12.65 -9.54 -16.12
C VAL A 430 -11.66 -9.37 -14.98
N SER A 431 -11.18 -10.46 -14.39
CA SER A 431 -10.15 -10.44 -13.34
C SER A 431 -8.83 -9.89 -13.85
N ILE A 432 -8.39 -10.27 -15.06
CA ILE A 432 -7.16 -9.73 -15.68
C ILE A 432 -7.33 -8.24 -15.93
N ILE A 433 -8.40 -7.81 -16.60
CA ILE A 433 -8.66 -6.40 -16.88
C ILE A 433 -8.71 -5.61 -15.58
N PHE A 434 -9.42 -6.10 -14.57
CA PHE A 434 -9.50 -5.43 -13.27
C PHE A 434 -8.14 -5.36 -12.60
N THR A 435 -7.42 -6.47 -12.47
CA THR A 435 -6.10 -6.48 -11.85
C THR A 435 -5.12 -5.61 -12.62
N THR A 436 -5.18 -5.58 -13.95
CA THR A 436 -4.37 -4.70 -14.79
C THR A 436 -4.73 -3.24 -14.57
N ILE A 437 -6.00 -2.86 -14.61
CA ILE A 437 -6.46 -1.48 -14.34
C ILE A 437 -6.09 -1.06 -12.92
N ALA A 438 -6.34 -1.93 -11.94
CA ALA A 438 -5.97 -1.72 -10.57
C ALA A 438 -4.46 -1.51 -10.52
N THR A 439 -3.65 -2.42 -11.03
CA THR A 439 -2.18 -2.29 -11.11
C THR A 439 -1.74 -1.01 -11.80
N TYR A 440 -2.38 -0.56 -12.87
CA TYR A 440 -2.06 0.71 -13.54
C TYR A 440 -2.43 1.93 -12.68
N PHE A 441 -3.63 1.93 -12.11
CA PHE A 441 -4.11 2.95 -11.17
C PHE A 441 -3.19 3.05 -9.96
N PHE A 442 -2.75 1.90 -9.47
CA PHE A 442 -1.93 1.72 -8.29
C PHE A 442 -0.45 2.01 -8.60
N ASN A 443 0.07 1.66 -9.78
CA ASN A 443 1.40 2.04 -10.30
C ASN A 443 1.52 3.54 -10.62
N SER A 444 0.54 4.37 -10.25
CA SER A 444 0.65 5.84 -10.26
C SER A 444 1.36 6.40 -9.01
N GLU A 445 2.21 5.59 -8.36
CA GLU A 445 2.92 5.83 -7.07
C GLU A 445 2.16 5.41 -5.81
N TRP A 446 1.03 4.71 -5.94
CA TRP A 446 0.22 4.21 -4.82
C TRP A 446 0.48 2.73 -4.49
N TYR A 447 1.35 2.08 -5.29
CA TYR A 447 1.49 0.64 -5.29
C TYR A 447 2.76 0.14 -5.95
N HIS A 448 3.19 -1.01 -5.46
CA HIS A 448 4.39 -1.69 -5.86
C HIS A 448 4.06 -2.75 -6.91
N ILE A 449 4.93 -2.90 -7.90
CA ILE A 449 4.86 -4.02 -8.83
C ILE A 449 4.97 -5.31 -8.01
N PHE A 450 4.01 -6.23 -8.18
CA PHE A 450 4.03 -7.49 -7.44
C PHE A 450 5.36 -8.21 -7.71
N PRO A 451 6.23 -8.40 -6.69
CA PRO A 451 7.53 -8.98 -6.93
C PRO A 451 7.39 -10.50 -7.10
N GLY A 452 8.06 -11.04 -8.11
CA GLY A 452 8.09 -12.48 -8.38
C GLY A 452 8.96 -13.29 -7.42
N ASN A 453 8.89 -12.99 -6.12
CA ASN A 453 9.67 -13.65 -5.06
C ASN A 453 8.75 -14.45 -4.11
N ILE A 454 9.21 -14.75 -2.90
CA ILE A 454 8.47 -15.52 -1.88
C ILE A 454 7.08 -14.95 -1.57
N ARG A 455 6.81 -13.68 -1.89
CA ARG A 455 5.46 -13.09 -1.83
C ARG A 455 4.43 -13.82 -2.70
N LEU A 456 4.83 -14.51 -3.78
CA LEU A 456 3.93 -15.36 -4.56
C LEU A 456 3.38 -16.53 -3.73
N LEU A 457 4.21 -17.15 -2.89
CA LEU A 457 3.75 -18.21 -1.99
C LEU A 457 2.70 -17.66 -1.00
N TRP A 458 2.98 -16.50 -0.42
CA TRP A 458 2.05 -15.81 0.48
C TRP A 458 0.75 -15.41 -0.21
N LEU A 459 0.82 -14.95 -1.46
CA LEU A 459 -0.36 -14.65 -2.27
C LEU A 459 -1.27 -15.86 -2.34
N PHE A 460 -0.76 -17.03 -2.68
CA PHE A 460 -1.59 -18.24 -2.75
C PHE A 460 -2.11 -18.68 -1.37
N ALA A 461 -1.25 -18.73 -0.36
CA ALA A 461 -1.62 -19.19 0.97
C ALA A 461 -2.70 -18.30 1.62
N LEU A 462 -2.49 -16.99 1.60
CA LEU A 462 -3.43 -16.02 2.18
C LEU A 462 -4.70 -15.88 1.34
N THR A 463 -4.65 -16.15 0.03
CA THR A 463 -5.83 -16.22 -0.83
C THR A 463 -6.74 -17.37 -0.42
N ILE A 464 -6.19 -18.57 -0.23
CA ILE A 464 -6.97 -19.73 0.21
C ILE A 464 -7.61 -19.44 1.57
N PHE A 465 -6.82 -18.93 2.51
CA PHE A 465 -7.30 -18.59 3.84
C PHE A 465 -8.43 -17.56 3.84
N SER A 466 -8.23 -16.44 3.13
CA SER A 466 -9.21 -15.35 3.08
C SER A 466 -10.47 -15.72 2.27
N SER A 467 -10.37 -16.66 1.33
CA SER A 467 -11.50 -17.09 0.51
C SER A 467 -12.64 -17.66 1.35
N VAL A 468 -12.34 -18.28 2.48
CA VAL A 468 -13.35 -18.79 3.43
C VAL A 468 -14.21 -17.64 3.95
N GLY A 469 -13.59 -16.52 4.33
CA GLY A 469 -14.29 -15.31 4.79
C GLY A 469 -15.24 -14.73 3.77
N PHE A 470 -14.77 -14.57 2.53
CA PHE A 470 -15.60 -14.09 1.44
C PHE A 470 -16.76 -15.04 1.11
N TYR A 471 -16.53 -16.36 1.14
CA TYR A 471 -17.55 -17.38 0.89
C TYR A 471 -18.69 -17.29 1.93
N ILE A 472 -18.33 -17.20 3.20
CA ILE A 472 -19.30 -17.07 4.29
C ILE A 472 -20.08 -15.77 4.16
N ASN A 473 -19.40 -14.62 4.00
CA ASN A 473 -20.09 -13.34 3.87
C ASN A 473 -21.08 -13.34 2.69
N ARG A 474 -20.74 -14.03 1.59
CA ARG A 474 -21.64 -14.19 0.45
C ARG A 474 -22.84 -15.07 0.76
N THR A 475 -22.62 -16.18 1.47
CA THR A 475 -23.67 -17.09 1.90
C THR A 475 -24.66 -16.40 2.84
N GLU A 476 -24.15 -15.64 3.83
CA GLU A 476 -24.99 -14.85 4.73
C GLU A 476 -25.80 -13.79 4.00
N SER A 477 -25.17 -13.09 3.04
CA SER A 477 -25.84 -12.10 2.21
C SER A 477 -26.99 -12.72 1.41
N GLU A 478 -26.83 -13.96 0.94
CA GLU A 478 -27.87 -14.71 0.23
C GLU A 478 -29.01 -15.12 1.17
N ILE A 479 -28.71 -15.66 2.36
CA ILE A 479 -29.71 -16.06 3.36
C ILE A 479 -30.53 -14.84 3.81
N ILE A 480 -29.89 -13.69 4.07
CA ILE A 480 -30.58 -12.45 4.44
C ILE A 480 -31.50 -12.01 3.30
N ARG A 481 -31.03 -12.07 2.05
CA ARG A 481 -31.83 -11.67 0.89
C ARG A 481 -33.04 -12.57 0.68
N GLN A 482 -32.88 -13.88 0.91
CA GLN A 482 -33.98 -14.85 0.82
C GLN A 482 -34.98 -14.66 1.96
N THR A 483 -34.50 -14.42 3.19
CA THR A 483 -35.35 -14.26 4.38
C THR A 483 -36.05 -12.90 4.43
N TYR A 484 -35.36 -11.84 3.99
CA TYR A 484 -35.80 -10.44 4.08
C TYR A 484 -35.63 -9.74 2.72
N PRO A 485 -36.40 -10.13 1.70
CA PRO A 485 -36.29 -9.54 0.37
C PRO A 485 -36.56 -8.03 0.40
N GLY A 486 -35.73 -7.26 -0.32
CA GLY A 486 -35.83 -5.80 -0.43
C GLY A 486 -35.40 -5.00 0.81
N LYS A 487 -34.91 -5.66 1.88
CA LYS A 487 -34.38 -4.97 3.07
C LYS A 487 -32.89 -4.67 2.93
N LEU A 488 -32.58 -3.70 2.09
CA LEU A 488 -31.22 -3.19 1.83
C LEU A 488 -30.40 -2.96 3.10
N GLY A 489 -30.97 -2.28 4.09
CA GLY A 489 -30.28 -1.95 5.35
C GLY A 489 -29.76 -3.19 6.10
N MET A 490 -30.42 -4.34 5.97
CA MET A 490 -29.96 -5.59 6.58
C MET A 490 -28.75 -6.18 5.85
N GLN A 491 -28.68 -6.03 4.52
CA GLN A 491 -27.51 -6.45 3.77
C GLN A 491 -26.32 -5.54 4.09
N ILE A 492 -26.53 -4.21 4.16
CA ILE A 492 -25.49 -3.25 4.58
C ILE A 492 -24.98 -3.60 5.99
N ALA A 493 -25.88 -3.82 6.95
CA ALA A 493 -25.51 -4.23 8.30
C ALA A 493 -24.68 -5.53 8.29
N ASN A 494 -25.05 -6.52 7.48
CA ASN A 494 -24.29 -7.76 7.34
C ASN A 494 -22.84 -7.54 6.86
N TYR A 495 -22.65 -6.67 5.88
CA TYR A 495 -21.31 -6.29 5.40
C TYR A 495 -20.54 -5.50 6.44
N CYS A 496 -21.15 -4.51 7.09
CA CYS A 496 -20.49 -3.76 8.16
C CYS A 496 -20.03 -4.68 9.30
N LEU A 497 -20.86 -5.66 9.68
CA LEU A 497 -20.54 -6.64 10.71
C LEU A 497 -19.40 -7.59 10.29
N PHE A 498 -19.30 -7.93 9.01
CA PHE A 498 -18.15 -8.67 8.48
C PHE A 498 -16.83 -7.89 8.60
N LEU A 499 -16.90 -6.55 8.59
CA LEU A 499 -15.73 -5.66 8.71
C LEU A 499 -15.42 -5.22 10.14
N VAL A 500 -16.23 -5.58 11.13
CA VAL A 500 -16.05 -5.18 12.54
C VAL A 500 -14.62 -5.42 13.05
N PRO A 501 -13.97 -6.57 12.81
CA PRO A 501 -12.62 -6.80 13.33
C PRO A 501 -11.61 -5.79 12.80
N LEU A 502 -11.72 -5.43 11.50
CA LEU A 502 -10.89 -4.40 10.88
C LEU A 502 -11.22 -3.01 11.43
N ILE A 503 -12.50 -2.66 11.56
CA ILE A 503 -12.94 -1.33 12.04
C ILE A 503 -12.42 -1.10 13.45
N ILE A 504 -12.54 -2.09 14.32
CA ILE A 504 -12.08 -1.98 15.70
C ILE A 504 -10.56 -1.88 15.75
N GLY A 505 -9.84 -2.73 15.00
CA GLY A 505 -8.38 -2.61 14.90
C GLY A 505 -7.94 -1.22 14.44
N THR A 506 -8.66 -0.64 13.48
CA THR A 506 -8.42 0.72 12.97
C THR A 506 -8.67 1.78 14.04
N ILE A 507 -9.77 1.67 14.79
CA ILE A 507 -10.08 2.59 15.90
C ILE A 507 -9.02 2.48 16.99
N SER A 508 -8.58 1.27 17.32
CA SER A 508 -7.51 1.05 18.32
C SER A 508 -6.18 1.68 17.88
N ILE A 509 -5.83 1.57 16.60
CA ILE A 509 -4.61 2.17 16.04
C ILE A 509 -4.71 3.71 15.97
N ALA A 510 -5.88 4.23 15.62
CA ALA A 510 -6.13 5.67 15.69
C ALA A 510 -6.02 6.18 17.14
N ALA A 511 -6.56 5.43 18.11
CA ALA A 511 -6.51 5.77 19.53
C ALA A 511 -5.09 5.70 20.11
N SER A 512 -4.19 4.89 19.52
CA SER A 512 -2.77 4.88 19.91
C SER A 512 -1.95 6.01 19.27
N GLY A 513 -2.56 6.86 18.43
CA GLY A 513 -1.88 7.99 17.79
C GLY A 513 -0.98 7.62 16.61
N ILE A 514 -1.03 6.37 16.13
CA ILE A 514 -0.20 5.91 15.01
C ILE A 514 -0.96 6.18 13.71
N LEU A 515 -0.91 7.43 13.26
CA LEU A 515 -1.63 7.95 12.10
C LEU A 515 -1.23 7.23 10.81
N PHE A 516 0.04 6.89 10.62
CA PHE A 516 0.49 6.14 9.44
C PHE A 516 -0.28 4.83 9.24
N ILE A 517 -0.29 3.97 10.28
CA ILE A 517 -0.96 2.68 10.20
C ILE A 517 -2.48 2.89 10.05
N PHE A 518 -3.04 3.91 10.71
CA PHE A 518 -4.44 4.27 10.53
C PHE A 518 -4.78 4.58 9.05
N PHE A 519 -3.99 5.42 8.39
CA PHE A 519 -4.20 5.75 6.98
C PHE A 519 -4.03 4.53 6.08
N GLU A 520 -3.04 3.68 6.31
CA GLU A 520 -2.87 2.42 5.56
C GLU A 520 -4.11 1.51 5.67
N ILE A 521 -4.68 1.37 6.86
CA ILE A 521 -5.89 0.56 7.03
C ILE A 521 -7.09 1.23 6.36
N LEU A 522 -7.19 2.55 6.40
CA LEU A 522 -8.23 3.31 5.68
C LEU A 522 -8.15 3.06 4.17
N HIS A 523 -6.96 3.06 3.58
CA HIS A 523 -6.75 2.63 2.19
C HIS A 523 -7.18 1.19 1.97
N GLY A 524 -6.86 0.31 2.91
CA GLY A 524 -7.34 -1.06 2.95
C GLY A 524 -8.85 -1.21 2.84
N PHE A 525 -9.61 -0.36 3.53
CA PHE A 525 -11.07 -0.37 3.41
C PHE A 525 -11.52 0.01 2.02
N LEU A 526 -10.88 1.00 1.39
CA LEU A 526 -11.18 1.38 0.01
C LEU A 526 -10.88 0.22 -0.96
N LEU A 527 -9.74 -0.46 -0.79
CA LEU A 527 -9.38 -1.64 -1.57
C LEU A 527 -10.41 -2.76 -1.39
N LEU A 528 -10.76 -3.09 -0.14
CA LEU A 528 -11.71 -4.14 0.16
C LEU A 528 -13.09 -3.82 -0.42
N LEU A 529 -13.49 -2.57 -0.34
CA LEU A 529 -14.74 -2.07 -0.90
C LEU A 529 -14.76 -2.23 -2.44
N LEU A 530 -13.68 -1.86 -3.12
CA LEU A 530 -13.51 -2.07 -4.57
C LEU A 530 -13.59 -3.55 -4.93
N VAL A 531 -12.86 -4.39 -4.18
CA VAL A 531 -12.84 -5.84 -4.31
C VAL A 531 -14.28 -6.39 -4.22
N GLN A 532 -15.08 -5.94 -3.25
CA GLN A 532 -16.49 -6.38 -3.12
C GLN A 532 -17.36 -5.99 -4.32
N ILE A 533 -17.19 -4.79 -4.90
CA ILE A 533 -17.92 -4.39 -6.13
C ILE A 533 -17.59 -5.36 -7.26
N VAL A 534 -16.30 -5.62 -7.48
CA VAL A 534 -15.83 -6.54 -8.52
C VAL A 534 -16.36 -7.95 -8.26
N GLY A 535 -16.35 -8.40 -7.02
CA GLY A 535 -16.94 -9.68 -6.62
C GLY A 535 -18.42 -9.80 -6.92
N ALA A 536 -19.17 -8.70 -6.80
CA ALA A 536 -20.58 -8.71 -7.15
C ALA A 536 -20.80 -8.91 -8.66
N ILE A 537 -19.93 -8.33 -9.49
CA ILE A 537 -19.90 -8.54 -10.96
C ILE A 537 -19.51 -9.98 -11.28
N ILE A 538 -18.39 -10.46 -10.72
CA ILE A 538 -17.91 -11.84 -10.89
C ILE A 538 -18.99 -12.84 -10.50
N ASN A 539 -19.64 -12.67 -9.34
CA ASN A 539 -20.69 -13.56 -8.90
C ASN A 539 -21.89 -13.59 -9.85
N LYS A 540 -22.22 -12.46 -10.50
CA LYS A 540 -23.31 -12.41 -11.47
C LYS A 540 -22.98 -13.22 -12.73
N ILE A 541 -21.71 -13.24 -13.12
CA ILE A 541 -21.18 -14.00 -14.26
C ILE A 541 -21.04 -15.48 -13.89
N CYS A 542 -20.28 -15.79 -12.84
CA CYS A 542 -19.96 -17.18 -12.43
C CYS A 542 -21.15 -17.96 -11.90
N LYS A 543 -22.10 -17.27 -11.23
CA LYS A 543 -23.15 -17.90 -10.40
C LYS A 543 -22.62 -18.94 -9.40
N ASN A 544 -21.36 -18.85 -9.01
CA ASN A 544 -20.70 -19.76 -8.07
C ASN A 544 -19.99 -18.97 -6.97
N LYS A 545 -20.39 -19.23 -5.72
CA LYS A 545 -19.91 -18.53 -4.53
C LYS A 545 -18.44 -18.83 -4.25
N THR A 546 -18.02 -20.08 -4.42
CA THR A 546 -16.64 -20.52 -4.15
C THR A 546 -15.63 -19.87 -5.09
N ILE A 547 -15.89 -19.88 -6.40
CA ILE A 547 -15.00 -19.23 -7.38
C ILE A 547 -14.97 -17.72 -7.14
N THR A 548 -16.13 -17.11 -6.88
CA THR A 548 -16.20 -15.68 -6.57
C THR A 548 -15.34 -15.36 -5.35
N ALA A 549 -15.49 -16.12 -4.26
CA ALA A 549 -14.76 -15.91 -3.03
C ALA A 549 -13.24 -16.08 -3.19
N LEU A 550 -12.81 -17.07 -3.98
CA LEU A 550 -11.41 -17.29 -4.31
C LEU A 550 -10.82 -16.11 -5.09
N LEU A 551 -11.53 -15.62 -6.11
CA LEU A 551 -11.08 -14.47 -6.91
C LEU A 551 -11.07 -13.17 -6.09
N LEU A 552 -12.07 -12.97 -5.23
CA LEU A 552 -12.10 -11.84 -4.31
C LEU A 552 -10.89 -11.84 -3.38
N ALA A 553 -10.58 -12.99 -2.79
CA ALA A 553 -9.41 -13.16 -1.94
C ALA A 553 -8.11 -12.93 -2.73
N PHE A 554 -8.01 -13.50 -3.93
CA PHE A 554 -6.84 -13.32 -4.79
C PHE A 554 -6.59 -11.86 -5.12
N ILE A 555 -7.63 -11.15 -5.58
CA ILE A 555 -7.52 -9.74 -5.94
C ILE A 555 -7.13 -8.91 -4.72
N LEU A 556 -7.75 -9.15 -3.55
CA LEU A 556 -7.37 -8.43 -2.33
C LEU A 556 -5.90 -8.68 -1.98
N MET A 557 -5.47 -9.95 -1.90
CA MET A 557 -4.10 -10.31 -1.54
C MET A 557 -3.09 -9.77 -2.55
N PHE A 558 -3.42 -9.85 -3.84
CA PHE A 558 -2.61 -9.31 -4.93
C PHE A 558 -2.43 -7.80 -4.81
N LEU A 559 -3.36 -7.09 -4.16
CA LEU A 559 -3.39 -5.63 -3.95
C LEU A 559 -2.81 -5.16 -2.60
N ILE A 560 -2.41 -6.05 -1.68
CA ILE A 560 -1.91 -5.65 -0.35
C ILE A 560 -0.52 -6.21 -0.03
N ILE A 561 -0.15 -7.37 -0.56
CA ILE A 561 1.11 -8.06 -0.22
C ILE A 561 2.37 -7.31 -0.68
N PRO A 562 2.41 -6.69 -1.88
CA PRO A 562 3.55 -5.92 -2.35
C PRO A 562 3.95 -4.72 -1.47
N LYS A 563 3.04 -4.18 -0.65
CA LYS A 563 3.26 -2.98 0.18
C LYS A 563 4.02 -3.25 1.50
N GLY A 564 4.36 -4.51 1.78
CA GLY A 564 4.97 -4.91 3.04
C GLY A 564 6.43 -5.37 2.89
N PRO A 565 7.31 -5.03 3.83
CA PRO A 565 8.58 -5.73 3.96
C PRO A 565 8.31 -7.18 4.34
N LEU A 566 9.20 -8.06 3.89
CA LEU A 566 9.24 -9.42 4.39
C LEU A 566 10.04 -9.40 5.68
N VAL A 567 9.41 -9.76 6.79
CA VAL A 567 10.03 -9.72 8.12
C VAL A 567 10.41 -11.13 8.54
N THR A 568 11.60 -11.27 9.12
CA THR A 568 12.00 -12.46 9.86
C THR A 568 11.60 -12.31 11.33
N ILE A 569 10.91 -13.30 11.88
CA ILE A 569 10.51 -13.33 13.28
C ILE A 569 11.39 -14.37 13.97
N PHE A 570 12.52 -13.94 14.53
CA PHE A 570 13.40 -14.76 15.37
C PHE A 570 13.92 -13.96 16.55
#